data_AF-A0A661FU84-F1
#
_entry.id   AF-A0A661FU84-F1
#
_cell.length_a   1.000
_cell.length_b   1.000
_cell.length_c   1.000
_cell.angle_alpha   90.00
_cell.angle_beta   90.00
_cell.angle_gamma   90.00
#
_symmetry.space_group_name_H-M   'P 1'
#
loop_
_entity.id
_entity.type
_entity.pdbx_description
1 polymer ?
#
loop_
_entity_poly.entity_id
_entity_poly.type
_entity_poly.pdbx_seq_one_letter_code
_entity_poly.pdbx_strand_id
1 'polypeptide(L)'
;MASNLGTNLRTNWMIAIALIGWLMWLLAPVLTPFIAAALLAYIADPMADRLQRLKIPRTIAVVLVFLLTFIGVGLLVLLILPLVQKQVSALLAALPGIIAEAEQVWFPRVTEFLGVESGEDIGFGAFIARYSDMAGSWASTIFLSLTHSGGALAAAVISLFLIPILTFYMLRDW
;
A
#
# COMPACT_ATOMS: atom_id res chain seq x y z
N MET A 1 -28.21 46.33 6.48
CA MET A 1 -28.96 45.06 6.25
C MET A 1 -28.26 44.09 5.29
N ALA A 2 -27.38 44.55 4.38
CA ALA A 2 -26.68 43.70 3.41
C ALA A 2 -25.51 42.84 3.97
N SER A 3 -24.99 43.12 5.17
CA SER A 3 -23.84 42.38 5.75
C SER A 3 -24.20 40.96 6.23
N ASN A 4 -25.45 40.71 6.62
CA ASN A 4 -25.89 39.41 7.14
C ASN A 4 -26.11 38.35 6.04
N LEU A 5 -26.32 38.76 4.79
CA LEU A 5 -26.50 37.83 3.67
C LEU A 5 -25.20 37.10 3.32
N GLY A 6 -24.07 37.82 3.36
CA GLY A 6 -22.75 37.25 3.08
C GLY A 6 -22.24 36.29 4.15
N THR A 7 -22.55 36.56 5.43
CA THR A 7 -22.19 35.67 6.54
C THR A 7 -23.02 34.39 6.53
N ASN A 8 -24.34 34.48 6.29
CA ASN A 8 -25.21 33.31 6.17
C ASN A 8 -24.84 32.41 4.97
N LEU A 9 -24.48 33.00 3.82
CA LEU A 9 -24.03 32.22 2.67
C LEU A 9 -22.73 31.46 2.98
N ARG A 10 -21.72 32.12 3.54
CA ARG A 10 -20.45 31.48 3.93
C ARG A 10 -20.67 30.36 4.94
N THR A 11 -21.51 30.57 5.96
CA THR A 11 -21.84 29.54 6.96
C THR A 11 -22.57 28.36 6.34
N ASN A 12 -23.51 28.58 5.41
CA ASN A 12 -24.18 27.50 4.69
C ASN A 12 -23.20 26.66 3.84
N TRP A 13 -22.23 27.28 3.17
CA TRP A 13 -21.19 26.55 2.43
C TRP A 13 -20.29 25.75 3.36
N MET A 14 -19.91 26.28 4.53
CA MET A 14 -19.14 25.54 5.51
C MET A 14 -19.91 24.32 6.04
N ILE A 15 -21.20 24.49 6.35
CA ILE A 15 -22.07 23.39 6.78
C ILE A 15 -22.21 22.34 5.67
N ALA A 16 -22.39 22.77 4.41
CA ALA A 16 -22.48 21.87 3.27
C ALA A 16 -21.20 21.06 3.07
N ILE A 17 -20.03 21.71 3.14
CA ILE A 17 -18.73 21.03 3.03
C ILE A 17 -18.53 20.05 4.19
N ALA A 18 -18.87 20.45 5.42
CA ALA A 18 -18.78 19.57 6.59
C ALA A 18 -19.70 18.35 6.46
N LEU A 19 -20.94 18.54 6.00
CA LEU A 19 -21.88 17.44 5.73
C LEU A 19 -21.40 16.52 4.62
N ILE A 20 -20.90 17.07 3.51
CA ILE A 20 -20.34 16.27 2.41
C ILE A 20 -19.11 15.51 2.89
N GLY A 21 -18.19 16.15 3.61
CA GLY A 21 -17.01 15.51 4.17
C GLY A 21 -17.37 14.39 5.14
N TRP A 22 -18.36 14.62 6.01
CA TRP A 22 -18.90 13.60 6.92
C TRP A 22 -19.51 12.42 6.16
N LEU A 23 -20.32 12.70 5.13
CA LEU A 23 -20.92 11.66 4.29
C LEU A 23 -19.86 10.87 3.52
N MET A 24 -18.86 11.55 2.95
CA MET A 24 -17.74 10.90 2.26
C MET A 24 -16.94 10.04 3.21
N TRP A 25 -16.72 10.49 4.46
CA TRP A 25 -16.04 9.69 5.47
C TRP A 25 -16.84 8.41 5.81
N LEU A 26 -18.16 8.52 5.93
CA LEU A 26 -19.04 7.37 6.19
C LEU A 26 -19.07 6.38 5.03
N LEU A 27 -19.06 6.89 3.79
CA LEU A 27 -19.09 6.07 2.57
C LEU A 27 -17.70 5.62 2.11
N ALA A 28 -16.61 6.15 2.67
CA ALA A 28 -15.24 5.86 2.24
C ALA A 28 -14.96 4.34 2.14
N PRO A 29 -15.36 3.48 3.10
CA PRO A 29 -15.13 2.04 2.98
C PRO A 29 -15.84 1.39 1.78
N VAL A 30 -17.01 1.92 1.41
CA VAL A 30 -17.78 1.44 0.25
C VAL A 30 -17.23 2.01 -1.05
N LEU A 31 -16.78 3.27 -1.06
CA LEU A 31 -16.21 3.92 -2.25
C LEU A 31 -14.81 3.39 -2.60
N THR A 32 -14.02 3.00 -1.59
CA THR A 32 -12.65 2.50 -1.76
C THR A 32 -12.55 1.39 -2.82
N PRO A 33 -13.32 0.30 -2.77
CA PRO A 33 -13.26 -0.75 -3.80
C PRO A 33 -13.73 -0.28 -5.18
N PHE A 34 -14.66 0.69 -5.27
CA PHE A 34 -15.08 1.27 -6.56
C PHE A 34 -13.98 2.10 -7.20
N ILE A 35 -13.31 2.95 -6.43
CA ILE A 35 -12.19 3.77 -6.92
C ILE A 35 -11.03 2.87 -7.34
N ALA A 36 -10.68 1.87 -6.52
CA ALA A 36 -9.65 0.89 -6.86
C ALA A 36 -10.00 0.15 -8.17
N ALA A 37 -11.25 -0.30 -8.31
CA ALA A 37 -11.70 -0.98 -9.50
C ALA A 37 -11.65 -0.09 -10.75
N ALA A 38 -12.06 1.17 -10.64
CA ALA A 38 -12.00 2.16 -11.72
C ALA A 38 -10.57 2.45 -12.15
N LEU A 39 -9.63 2.59 -11.20
CA LEU A 39 -8.21 2.77 -11.49
C LEU A 39 -7.63 1.56 -12.23
N LEU A 40 -7.93 0.35 -11.77
CA LEU A 40 -7.50 -0.88 -12.43
C LEU A 40 -8.08 -1.01 -13.84
N ALA A 41 -9.37 -0.70 -14.01
CA ALA A 41 -10.02 -0.71 -15.32
C ALA A 41 -9.37 0.30 -16.26
N TYR A 42 -9.13 1.53 -15.79
CA TYR A 42 -8.44 2.57 -16.56
C TYR A 42 -7.04 2.14 -17.03
N ILE A 43 -6.29 1.44 -16.17
CA ILE A 43 -4.95 0.91 -16.53
C ILE A 43 -5.06 -0.23 -17.56
N ALA A 44 -6.07 -1.09 -17.43
CA ALA A 44 -6.27 -2.26 -18.30
C ALA A 44 -6.91 -1.93 -19.65
N ASP A 45 -7.68 -0.84 -19.73
CA ASP A 45 -8.38 -0.36 -20.93
C ASP A 45 -7.51 -0.27 -22.20
N PRO A 46 -6.33 0.36 -22.20
CA PRO A 46 -5.48 0.41 -23.40
C PRO A 46 -5.03 -0.97 -23.88
N MET A 47 -4.97 -1.97 -22.99
CA MET A 47 -4.67 -3.35 -23.38
C MET A 47 -5.87 -3.98 -24.11
N ALA A 48 -7.09 -3.75 -23.62
CA ALA A 48 -8.32 -4.23 -24.25
C ALA A 48 -8.52 -3.60 -25.64
N ASP A 49 -8.28 -2.30 -25.76
CA ASP A 49 -8.34 -1.57 -27.04
C ASP A 49 -7.36 -2.13 -28.08
N ARG A 50 -6.14 -2.51 -27.67
CA ARG A 50 -5.17 -3.15 -28.57
C ARG A 50 -5.68 -4.48 -29.10
N LEU A 51 -6.40 -5.26 -28.29
CA LEU A 51 -7.03 -6.51 -28.75
C LEU A 51 -8.22 -6.26 -29.67
N GLN A 52 -9.02 -5.23 -29.42
CA GLN A 52 -10.14 -4.87 -30.31
C GLN A 52 -9.67 -4.49 -31.72
N ARG A 53 -8.50 -3.82 -31.84
CA ARG A 53 -7.88 -3.52 -33.14
C ARG A 53 -7.56 -4.77 -33.96
N LEU A 54 -7.43 -5.94 -33.31
CA LEU A 54 -7.25 -7.24 -33.96
C LEU A 54 -8.58 -7.89 -34.36
N LYS A 55 -9.69 -7.14 -34.37
CA LYS A 55 -11.06 -7.61 -34.65
C LYS A 55 -11.61 -8.61 -33.62
N ILE A 56 -11.06 -8.61 -32.41
CA ILE A 56 -11.59 -9.42 -31.29
C ILE A 56 -12.82 -8.69 -30.71
N PRO A 57 -13.96 -9.38 -30.50
CA PRO A 57 -15.13 -8.76 -29.89
C PRO A 57 -14.81 -8.30 -28.47
N ARG A 58 -15.30 -7.12 -28.10
CA ARG A 58 -14.98 -6.42 -26.84
C ARG A 58 -15.03 -7.30 -25.61
N THR A 59 -16.09 -8.09 -25.44
CA THR A 59 -16.23 -8.99 -24.29
C THR A 59 -15.08 -10.00 -24.19
N ILE A 60 -14.62 -10.57 -25.31
CA ILE A 60 -13.50 -11.53 -25.32
C ILE A 60 -12.18 -10.81 -25.05
N ALA A 61 -11.98 -9.62 -25.61
CA ALA A 61 -10.80 -8.80 -25.35
C ALA A 61 -10.66 -8.49 -23.85
N VAL A 62 -11.75 -8.08 -23.21
CA VAL A 62 -11.81 -7.74 -21.79
C VAL A 62 -11.54 -8.97 -20.92
N VAL A 63 -12.17 -10.12 -21.20
CA VAL A 63 -11.92 -11.37 -20.48
C VAL A 63 -10.45 -11.77 -20.57
N LEU A 64 -9.86 -11.71 -21.76
CA LEU A 64 -8.44 -12.06 -21.97
C LEU A 64 -7.51 -11.14 -21.20
N VAL A 65 -7.70 -9.82 -21.30
CA VAL A 65 -6.88 -8.84 -20.57
C VAL A 65 -7.02 -9.02 -19.07
N PHE A 66 -8.23 -9.23 -18.57
CA PHE A 66 -8.47 -9.47 -17.16
C PHE A 66 -7.75 -10.71 -16.65
N LEU A 67 -7.89 -11.85 -17.34
CA LEU A 67 -7.20 -13.09 -16.99
C LEU A 67 -5.68 -12.94 -17.07
N LEU A 68 -5.15 -12.38 -18.16
CA LEU A 68 -3.71 -12.16 -18.33
C LEU A 68 -3.14 -11.24 -17.25
N THR A 69 -3.87 -10.20 -16.86
CA THR A 69 -3.45 -9.25 -15.82
C THR A 69 -3.42 -9.94 -14.46
N PHE A 70 -4.48 -10.64 -14.06
CA PHE A 70 -4.53 -11.34 -12.77
C PHE A 70 -3.51 -12.47 -12.67
N ILE A 71 -3.37 -13.27 -13.73
CA ILE A 71 -2.35 -14.33 -13.81
C ILE A 71 -0.96 -13.72 -13.77
N GLY A 72 -0.72 -12.66 -14.56
CA GLY A 72 0.57 -11.97 -14.61
C GLY A 72 0.98 -11.39 -13.26
N VAL A 73 0.07 -10.68 -12.59
CA VAL A 73 0.28 -10.15 -11.23
C VAL A 73 0.51 -11.28 -10.24
N GLY A 74 -0.32 -12.33 -10.26
CA GLY A 74 -0.16 -13.49 -9.38
C GLY A 74 1.20 -14.17 -9.55
N LEU A 75 1.63 -14.39 -10.79
CA LEU A 75 2.93 -14.97 -11.11
C LEU A 75 4.08 -14.05 -10.68
N LEU A 76 3.95 -12.75 -10.92
CA LEU A 76 4.94 -11.76 -10.53
C LEU A 76 5.11 -11.74 -9.01
N VAL A 77 4.02 -11.77 -8.24
CA VAL A 77 4.07 -11.90 -6.78
C VAL A 77 4.74 -13.23 -6.38
N LEU A 78 4.34 -14.37 -6.95
CA LEU A 78 4.92 -15.67 -6.63
C LEU A 78 6.42 -15.77 -6.92
N LEU A 79 6.91 -15.07 -7.95
CA LEU A 79 8.33 -15.08 -8.33
C LEU A 79 9.15 -14.03 -7.59
N ILE A 80 8.61 -12.82 -7.40
CA ILE A 80 9.33 -11.72 -6.75
C ILE A 80 9.37 -11.93 -5.24
N LEU A 81 8.30 -12.41 -4.61
CA LEU A 81 8.24 -12.61 -3.17
C LEU A 81 9.41 -13.46 -2.62
N PRO A 82 9.74 -14.65 -3.17
CA PRO A 82 10.88 -15.43 -2.69
C PRO A 82 12.23 -14.75 -2.99
N LEU A 83 12.33 -13.98 -4.06
CA LEU A 83 13.55 -13.23 -4.38
C LEU A 83 13.79 -12.12 -3.35
N VAL A 84 12.75 -11.33 -3.04
CA VAL A 84 12.79 -10.30 -2.01
C VAL A 84 13.07 -10.92 -0.65
N GLN A 85 12.43 -12.04 -0.31
CA GLN A 85 12.69 -12.77 0.93
C GLN A 85 14.17 -13.14 1.05
N LYS A 86 14.75 -13.73 -0.01
CA LYS A 86 16.18 -14.09 -0.03
C LYS A 86 17.06 -12.85 0.13
N GLN A 87 16.79 -11.77 -0.60
CA GLN A 87 17.56 -10.52 -0.52
C GLN A 87 17.50 -9.90 0.88
N VAL A 88 16.31 -9.81 1.46
CA VAL A 88 16.11 -9.29 2.82
C VAL A 88 16.80 -10.20 3.84
N SER A 89 16.66 -11.52 3.73
CA SER A 89 17.34 -12.44 4.63
C SER A 89 18.86 -12.37 4.53
N ALA A 90 19.41 -12.22 3.33
CA ALA A 90 20.84 -12.08 3.11
C ALA A 90 21.38 -10.77 3.68
N LEU A 91 20.61 -9.67 3.51
CA LEU A 91 20.93 -8.39 4.11
C LEU A 91 20.94 -8.49 5.64
N LEU A 92 19.87 -9.04 6.23
CA LEU A 92 19.76 -9.24 7.68
C LEU A 92 20.87 -10.14 8.23
N ALA A 93 21.29 -11.16 7.47
CA ALA A 93 22.41 -12.03 7.84
C ALA A 93 23.78 -11.34 7.72
N ALA A 94 23.95 -10.42 6.77
CA ALA A 94 25.19 -9.67 6.57
C ALA A 94 25.35 -8.49 7.54
N LEU A 95 24.25 -7.92 8.02
CA LEU A 95 24.23 -6.79 8.95
C LEU A 95 25.16 -6.95 10.18
N PRO A 96 25.15 -8.07 10.94
CA PRO A 96 26.04 -8.21 12.10
C PRO A 96 27.53 -8.14 11.72
N GLY A 97 27.92 -8.66 10.56
CA GLY A 97 29.29 -8.55 10.05
C GLY A 97 29.65 -7.11 9.66
N ILE A 98 28.74 -6.42 8.97
CA ILE A 98 28.91 -4.99 8.61
C ILE A 98 29.06 -4.12 9.86
N ILE A 99 28.29 -4.40 10.91
CA ILE A 99 28.36 -3.71 12.20
C ILE A 99 29.69 -3.98 12.89
N ALA A 100 30.14 -5.25 12.94
CA ALA A 100 31.41 -5.60 13.56
C ALA A 100 32.58 -4.90 12.85
N GLU A 101 32.57 -4.82 11.52
CA GLU A 101 33.56 -4.06 10.76
C GLU A 101 33.46 -2.55 11.01
N ALA A 102 32.24 -2.00 11.13
CA ALA A 102 32.04 -0.60 11.47
C ALA A 102 32.58 -0.27 12.87
N GLU A 103 32.33 -1.10 13.88
CA GLU A 103 32.83 -0.95 15.24
C GLU A 103 34.35 -1.11 15.33
N GLN A 104 34.95 -2.00 14.55
CA GLN A 104 36.40 -2.27 14.63
C GLN A 104 37.26 -1.35 13.76
N VAL A 105 36.74 -0.85 12.64
CA VAL A 105 37.55 -0.11 11.65
C VAL A 105 37.11 1.35 11.54
N TRP A 106 35.82 1.62 11.61
CA TRP A 106 35.28 2.96 11.37
C TRP A 106 35.18 3.76 12.66
N PHE A 107 34.71 3.13 13.74
CA PHE A 107 34.62 3.75 15.05
C PHE A 107 35.94 4.31 15.55
N PRO A 108 37.07 3.56 15.53
CA PRO A 108 38.34 4.07 16.03
C PRO A 108 38.88 5.24 15.20
N ARG A 109 38.72 5.21 13.86
CA ARG A 109 39.15 6.32 13.01
C ARG A 109 38.31 7.58 13.22
N VAL A 110 37.02 7.42 13.42
CA VAL A 110 36.10 8.56 13.65
C VAL A 110 36.33 9.15 15.03
N THR A 111 36.55 8.32 16.07
CA THR A 111 36.81 8.79 17.44
C THR A 111 38.21 9.39 17.58
N GLU A 112 39.22 8.87 16.86
CA GLU A 112 40.55 9.46 16.74
C GLU A 112 40.52 10.82 16.00
N PHE A 113 39.73 10.94 14.93
CA PHE A 113 39.56 12.19 14.20
C PHE A 113 38.79 13.26 15.00
N LEU A 114 37.82 12.84 15.82
CA LEU A 114 36.96 13.74 16.60
C LEU A 114 37.44 13.98 18.04
N GLY A 115 38.43 13.21 18.53
CA GLY A 115 39.00 13.35 19.88
C GLY A 115 38.02 13.00 21.02
N VAL A 116 37.02 12.14 20.75
CA VAL A 116 35.97 11.78 21.71
C VAL A 116 36.21 10.35 22.23
N GLU A 117 36.27 10.17 23.55
CA GLU A 117 36.34 8.84 24.16
C GLU A 117 35.11 8.01 23.79
N SER A 118 35.38 6.79 23.29
CA SER A 118 34.37 5.91 22.72
C SER A 118 33.49 5.34 23.84
N GLY A 119 32.31 5.92 24.04
CA GLY A 119 31.32 5.40 24.97
C GLY A 119 30.78 4.04 24.52
N GLU A 120 30.78 3.08 25.44
CA GLU A 120 30.41 1.65 25.30
C GLU A 120 28.94 1.40 24.89
N ASP A 121 28.17 2.46 24.64
CA ASP A 121 26.69 2.44 24.61
C ASP A 121 26.08 2.48 23.20
N ILE A 122 26.91 2.43 22.15
CA ILE A 122 26.44 2.50 20.76
C ILE A 122 26.20 1.07 20.24
N GLY A 123 25.39 0.31 20.97
CA GLY A 123 25.10 -1.10 20.67
C GLY A 123 24.19 -1.25 19.46
N PHE A 124 24.77 -1.37 18.27
CA PHE A 124 24.04 -1.63 17.02
C PHE A 124 23.23 -2.94 17.06
N GLY A 125 23.60 -3.90 17.91
CA GLY A 125 22.81 -5.11 18.18
C GLY A 125 21.42 -4.82 18.75
N ALA A 126 21.31 -3.86 19.68
CA ALA A 126 20.02 -3.44 20.22
C ALA A 126 19.16 -2.70 19.17
N PHE A 127 19.80 -1.98 18.24
CA PHE A 127 19.12 -1.34 17.12
C PHE A 127 18.51 -2.37 16.16
N ILE A 128 19.23 -3.44 15.81
CA ILE A 128 18.72 -4.51 14.95
C ILE A 128 17.59 -5.28 15.63
N ALA A 129 17.77 -5.69 16.89
CA ALA A 129 16.74 -6.42 17.64
C ALA A 129 15.43 -5.61 17.72
N ARG A 130 15.54 -4.29 17.97
CA ARG A 130 14.39 -3.39 17.97
C ARG A 130 13.71 -3.29 16.61
N TYR A 131 14.47 -3.31 15.51
CA TYR A 131 13.90 -3.22 14.17
C TYR A 131 13.20 -4.51 13.74
N SER A 132 13.76 -5.68 14.08
CA SER A 132 13.10 -6.96 13.86
C SER A 132 11.80 -7.11 14.67
N ASP A 133 11.82 -6.68 15.94
CA ASP A 133 10.63 -6.67 16.78
C ASP A 133 9.58 -5.67 16.29
N MET A 134 10.01 -4.52 15.77
CA MET A 134 9.12 -3.53 15.17
C MET A 134 8.46 -4.07 13.89
N ALA A 135 9.20 -4.75 13.02
CA ALA A 135 8.64 -5.37 11.83
C ALA A 135 7.62 -6.48 12.17
N GLY A 136 7.95 -7.34 13.14
CA GLY A 136 7.05 -8.41 13.63
C GLY A 136 5.79 -7.86 14.30
N SER A 137 5.92 -6.81 15.09
CA SER A 137 4.79 -6.16 15.79
C SER A 137 3.86 -5.41 14.84
N TRP A 138 4.37 -4.79 13.77
CA TRP A 138 3.53 -4.16 12.75
C TRP A 138 2.70 -5.18 11.97
N ALA A 139 3.33 -6.27 11.54
CA ALA A 139 2.63 -7.36 10.86
C ALA A 139 1.54 -7.95 11.75
N SER A 140 1.87 -8.25 13.01
CA SER A 140 0.88 -8.78 13.96
C SER A 140 -0.23 -7.78 14.26
N THR A 141 0.07 -6.49 14.41
CA THR A 141 -0.93 -5.44 14.67
C THR A 141 -1.91 -5.30 13.51
N ILE A 142 -1.45 -5.33 12.25
CA ILE A 142 -2.34 -5.29 11.09
C ILE A 142 -3.24 -6.54 11.06
N PHE A 143 -2.65 -7.73 11.22
CA PHE A 143 -3.40 -8.99 11.27
C PHE A 143 -4.41 -9.05 12.41
N LEU A 144 -4.02 -8.63 13.61
CA LEU A 144 -4.89 -8.55 14.78
C LEU A 144 -5.98 -7.49 14.59
N SER A 145 -5.67 -6.32 14.02
CA SER A 145 -6.66 -5.26 13.78
C SER A 145 -7.71 -5.69 12.77
N LEU A 146 -7.29 -6.40 11.71
CA LEU A 146 -8.21 -7.08 10.81
C LEU A 146 -9.08 -8.06 11.61
N THR A 147 -8.47 -9.01 12.32
CA THR A 147 -9.16 -10.12 12.98
C THR A 147 -10.09 -9.72 14.13
N HIS A 148 -9.68 -8.78 14.98
CA HIS A 148 -10.46 -8.32 16.13
C HIS A 148 -11.63 -7.42 15.74
N SER A 149 -11.56 -6.79 14.57
CA SER A 149 -12.67 -6.03 14.01
C SER A 149 -13.37 -6.89 12.97
N GLY A 150 -14.37 -7.67 13.40
CA GLY A 150 -15.19 -8.50 12.50
C GLY A 150 -15.76 -7.71 11.31
N GLY A 151 -16.01 -6.41 11.49
CA GLY A 151 -16.39 -5.47 10.42
C GLY A 151 -15.28 -5.22 9.39
N ALA A 152 -14.02 -5.04 9.80
CA ALA A 152 -12.90 -4.85 8.86
C ALA A 152 -12.57 -6.13 8.09
N LEU A 153 -12.65 -7.31 8.72
CA LEU A 153 -12.55 -8.58 7.98
C LEU A 153 -13.64 -8.69 6.92
N ALA A 154 -14.90 -8.43 7.29
CA ALA A 154 -16.00 -8.46 6.34
C ALA A 154 -15.78 -7.47 5.19
N ALA A 155 -15.37 -6.22 5.50
CA ALA A 155 -15.06 -5.21 4.49
C ALA A 155 -13.89 -5.61 3.58
N ALA A 156 -12.84 -6.23 4.13
CA ALA A 156 -11.69 -6.72 3.37
C ALA A 156 -12.08 -7.88 2.43
N VAL A 157 -12.85 -8.85 2.93
CA VAL A 157 -13.35 -9.98 2.11
C VAL A 157 -14.28 -9.47 1.02
N ILE A 158 -15.24 -8.60 1.36
CA ILE A 158 -16.12 -7.98 0.37
C ILE A 158 -15.27 -7.26 -0.68
N SER A 159 -14.33 -6.40 -0.27
CA SER A 159 -13.47 -5.67 -1.21
C SER A 159 -12.61 -6.59 -2.08
N LEU A 160 -12.11 -7.69 -1.53
CA LEU A 160 -11.31 -8.68 -2.26
C LEU A 160 -12.08 -9.28 -3.43
N PHE A 161 -13.39 -9.50 -3.29
CA PHE A 161 -14.25 -9.97 -4.39
C PHE A 161 -14.81 -8.83 -5.23
N LEU A 162 -15.16 -7.70 -4.61
CA LEU A 162 -15.80 -6.58 -5.28
C LEU A 162 -14.86 -5.90 -6.27
N ILE A 163 -13.58 -5.70 -5.92
CA ILE A 163 -12.61 -5.03 -6.79
C ILE A 163 -12.46 -5.79 -8.12
N PRO A 164 -12.13 -7.10 -8.16
CA PRO A 164 -12.06 -7.85 -9.41
C PRO A 164 -13.36 -7.81 -10.22
N ILE A 165 -14.52 -7.98 -9.57
CA ILE A 165 -15.83 -8.00 -10.23
C ILE A 165 -16.14 -6.63 -10.87
N LEU A 166 -15.94 -5.56 -10.11
CA LEU A 166 -16.18 -4.19 -10.58
C LEU A 166 -15.19 -3.81 -11.67
N THR A 167 -13.90 -4.17 -11.55
CA THR A 167 -12.92 -3.92 -12.61
C THR A 167 -13.34 -4.59 -13.91
N PHE A 168 -13.78 -5.85 -13.85
CA PHE A 168 -14.28 -6.55 -15.02
C PHE A 168 -15.50 -5.86 -15.64
N TYR A 169 -16.49 -5.49 -14.80
CA TYR A 169 -17.71 -4.83 -15.25
C TYR A 169 -17.39 -3.47 -15.89
N MET A 170 -16.59 -2.64 -15.22
CA MET A 170 -16.20 -1.32 -15.72
C MET A 170 -15.42 -1.47 -17.03
N LEU A 171 -14.39 -2.31 -17.09
CA LEU A 171 -13.61 -2.53 -18.31
C LEU A 171 -14.46 -3.07 -19.48
N ARG A 172 -15.52 -3.83 -19.20
CA ARG A 172 -16.42 -4.36 -20.22
C ARG A 172 -17.40 -3.31 -20.76
N ASP A 173 -17.90 -2.44 -19.89
CA ASP A 173 -19.04 -1.56 -20.18
C ASP A 173 -18.64 -0.11 -20.49
N TRP A 174 -17.49 0.37 -20.02
CA TRP A 174 -16.88 1.68 -20.39
C TRP A 174 -16.24 1.66 -21.75
#